data_AF-K1RTC8-F1
#
_entry.id   AF-K1RTC8-F1
#
_cell.length_a   1.000
_cell.length_b   1.000
_cell.length_c   1.000
_cell.angle_alpha   90.00
_cell.angle_beta   90.00
_cell.angle_gamma   90.00
#
_symmetry.space_group_name_H-M   'P 1'
#
loop_
_entity.id
_entity.type
_entity.pdbx_description
1 polymer ?
#
loop_
_entity_poly.entity_id
_entity_poly.type
_entity_poly.pdbx_seq_one_letter_code
_entity_poly.pdbx_strand_id
1 'polypeptide(L)'
;EFGFQAFPEMKTIATFASPEDYALESEVMNAHQKATIGNFLIKKTMGLYYKVPEDFDQLVYMGLVLQGVGVRQGLEAHRRNRPYCMGTLYWQLNDSWPVVSWSSIDYYGNWKALHYQAKRAFAPVLVDAVKEGEDLNIYVMSDKLEADKEVTLLLRVMDFNGKVLTKKSIKGEVP
;
A
#
# COMPACT_ATOMS: atom_id res chain seq x y z
N GLU A 1 13.24 4.68 -8.68
CA GLU A 1 11.91 4.04 -8.85
C GLU A 1 11.83 2.82 -7.95
N PHE A 2 10.64 2.47 -7.48
CA PHE A 2 10.37 1.26 -6.70
C PHE A 2 8.89 0.89 -6.82
N GLY A 3 8.51 -0.37 -6.65
CA GLY A 3 7.11 -0.77 -6.78
C GLY A 3 6.85 -2.23 -6.44
N PHE A 4 5.57 -2.60 -6.37
CA PHE A 4 5.13 -3.98 -6.19
C PHE A 4 3.92 -4.26 -7.09
N GLN A 5 3.82 -5.47 -7.63
CA GLN A 5 2.71 -5.83 -8.51
C GLN A 5 1.44 -6.20 -7.74
N ALA A 6 0.29 -5.98 -8.35
CA ALA A 6 -0.98 -6.59 -7.97
C ALA A 6 -1.85 -6.82 -9.21
N PHE A 7 -2.69 -7.84 -9.13
CA PHE A 7 -3.82 -7.98 -10.03
C PHE A 7 -4.70 -6.71 -10.01
N PRO A 8 -5.37 -6.36 -11.11
CA PRO A 8 -6.48 -5.43 -11.05
C PRO A 8 -7.69 -6.08 -10.35
N GLU A 9 -8.69 -5.29 -9.96
CA GLU A 9 -9.88 -5.84 -9.30
C GLU A 9 -10.72 -6.72 -10.24
N MET A 10 -11.58 -7.56 -9.66
CA MET A 10 -12.32 -8.60 -10.39
C MET A 10 -13.12 -8.08 -11.59
N LYS A 11 -13.71 -6.87 -11.52
CA LYS A 11 -14.46 -6.32 -12.65
C LYS A 11 -13.57 -6.01 -13.87
N THR A 12 -12.29 -5.70 -13.67
CA THR A 12 -11.31 -5.56 -14.75
C THR A 12 -10.87 -6.92 -15.25
N ILE A 13 -10.67 -7.89 -14.34
CA ILE A 13 -10.34 -9.28 -14.71
C ILE A 13 -11.43 -9.90 -15.59
N ALA A 14 -12.70 -9.71 -15.23
CA ALA A 14 -13.85 -10.20 -15.98
C ALA A 14 -13.98 -9.62 -17.41
N THR A 15 -13.18 -8.61 -17.77
CA THR A 15 -13.14 -8.09 -19.16
C THR A 15 -12.19 -8.86 -20.07
N PHE A 16 -11.26 -9.65 -19.52
CA PHE A 16 -10.26 -10.39 -20.30
C PHE A 16 -10.18 -11.89 -19.96
N ALA A 17 -10.88 -12.35 -18.93
CA ALA A 17 -10.87 -13.73 -18.46
C ALA A 17 -12.27 -14.23 -18.10
N SER A 18 -12.56 -15.50 -18.40
CA SER A 18 -13.79 -16.19 -18.00
C SER A 18 -13.63 -16.85 -16.62
N PRO A 19 -14.71 -17.22 -15.91
CA PRO A 19 -14.60 -17.85 -14.59
C PRO A 19 -13.74 -19.12 -14.53
N GLU A 20 -13.69 -19.89 -15.63
CA GLU A 20 -12.81 -21.07 -15.76
C GLU A 20 -11.31 -20.72 -15.76
N ASP A 21 -10.96 -19.46 -16.07
CA ASP A 21 -9.59 -18.96 -16.09
C ASP A 21 -9.14 -18.38 -14.73
N TYR A 22 -10.01 -18.36 -13.71
CA TYR A 22 -9.76 -17.70 -12.42
C TYR A 22 -8.83 -18.54 -11.54
N ALA A 23 -7.57 -18.62 -11.97
CA ALA A 23 -6.47 -19.23 -11.25
C ALA A 23 -5.19 -18.43 -11.49
N LEU A 24 -4.33 -18.34 -10.46
CA LEU A 24 -3.13 -17.51 -10.46
C LEU A 24 -2.20 -17.76 -11.67
N GLU A 25 -2.13 -19.01 -12.13
CA GLU A 25 -1.24 -19.47 -13.20
C GLU A 25 -2.02 -20.04 -14.39
N SER A 26 -3.30 -19.68 -14.57
CA SER A 26 -4.02 -20.04 -15.80
C SER A 26 -3.33 -19.42 -17.03
N GLU A 27 -3.58 -20.02 -18.20
CA GLU A 27 -3.03 -19.51 -19.46
C GLU A 27 -3.39 -18.05 -19.68
N VAL A 28 -4.65 -17.67 -19.41
CA VAL A 28 -5.15 -16.31 -19.58
C VAL A 28 -4.51 -15.33 -18.57
N MET A 29 -4.34 -15.71 -17.29
CA MET A 29 -3.67 -14.84 -16.32
C MET A 29 -2.18 -14.66 -16.64
N ASN A 30 -1.51 -15.71 -17.12
CA ASN A 30 -0.13 -15.64 -17.56
C ASN A 30 0.02 -14.81 -18.85
N ALA A 31 -0.94 -14.89 -19.77
CA ALA A 31 -0.97 -14.04 -20.97
C ALA A 31 -1.09 -12.54 -20.62
N HIS A 32 -1.68 -12.21 -19.48
CA HIS A 32 -1.80 -10.83 -18.95
C HIS A 32 -0.77 -10.51 -17.85
N GLN A 33 0.29 -11.31 -17.73
CA GLN A 33 1.46 -11.05 -16.89
C GLN A 33 2.71 -10.96 -17.77
N LYS A 34 3.46 -9.85 -17.68
CA LYS A 34 4.62 -9.60 -18.54
C LYS A 34 5.94 -9.46 -17.79
N ALA A 35 5.92 -9.52 -16.46
CA ALA A 35 7.13 -9.57 -15.65
C ALA A 35 7.67 -11.01 -15.58
N THR A 36 9.00 -11.12 -15.55
CA THR A 36 9.72 -12.41 -15.56
C THR A 36 9.38 -13.32 -14.39
N ILE A 37 9.08 -12.76 -13.20
CA ILE A 37 8.72 -13.53 -11.99
C ILE A 37 7.20 -13.47 -11.73
N GLY A 38 6.59 -12.33 -12.03
CA GLY A 38 5.13 -12.14 -12.09
C GLY A 38 4.35 -12.62 -10.87
N ASN A 39 3.33 -13.45 -11.13
CA ASN A 39 2.30 -13.85 -10.17
C ASN A 39 2.83 -14.66 -8.98
N PHE A 40 3.90 -15.43 -9.18
CA PHE A 40 4.56 -16.19 -8.13
C PHE A 40 5.06 -15.27 -7.00
N LEU A 41 5.64 -14.12 -7.36
CA LEU A 41 6.18 -13.18 -6.36
C LEU A 41 5.07 -12.57 -5.50
N ILE A 42 3.90 -12.30 -6.09
CA ILE A 42 2.73 -11.82 -5.36
C ILE A 42 2.33 -12.83 -4.29
N LYS A 43 2.13 -14.11 -4.67
CA LYS A 43 1.74 -15.18 -3.73
C LYS A 43 2.81 -15.44 -2.68
N LYS A 44 4.09 -15.46 -3.07
CA LYS A 44 5.22 -15.66 -2.15
C LYS A 44 5.28 -14.57 -1.09
N THR A 45 5.22 -13.29 -1.50
CA THR A 45 5.25 -12.17 -0.56
C THR A 45 3.99 -12.14 0.30
N MET A 46 2.81 -12.48 -0.27
CA MET A 46 1.58 -12.61 0.51
C MET A 46 1.75 -13.60 1.67
N GLY A 47 2.36 -14.77 1.42
CA GLY A 47 2.62 -15.77 2.46
C GLY A 47 3.58 -15.35 3.57
N LEU A 48 4.33 -14.25 3.41
CA LEU A 48 5.18 -13.70 4.47
C LEU A 48 4.38 -12.84 5.47
N TYR A 49 3.30 -12.20 5.02
CA TYR A 49 2.62 -11.15 5.79
C TYR A 49 1.13 -11.44 6.06
N TYR A 50 0.53 -12.35 5.28
CA TYR A 50 -0.90 -12.64 5.32
C TYR A 50 -1.16 -14.15 5.17
N LYS A 51 -2.36 -14.57 5.58
CA LYS A 51 -2.89 -15.88 5.18
C LYS A 51 -3.23 -15.83 3.70
N VAL A 52 -2.64 -16.70 2.89
CA VAL A 52 -2.91 -16.80 1.45
C VAL A 52 -4.30 -17.44 1.25
N PRO A 53 -5.26 -16.74 0.63
CA PRO A 53 -6.56 -17.33 0.32
C PRO A 53 -6.45 -18.41 -0.76
N GLU A 54 -7.32 -19.43 -0.68
CA GLU A 54 -7.47 -20.45 -1.73
C GLU A 54 -8.38 -19.95 -2.86
N ASP A 55 -9.41 -19.17 -2.51
CA ASP A 55 -10.32 -18.54 -3.44
C ASP A 55 -9.62 -17.41 -4.23
N PHE A 56 -9.84 -17.38 -5.55
CA PHE A 56 -9.15 -16.46 -6.44
C PHE A 56 -9.55 -14.99 -6.20
N ASP A 57 -10.84 -14.72 -6.00
CA ASP A 57 -11.35 -13.37 -5.75
C ASP A 57 -10.78 -12.80 -4.44
N GLN A 58 -10.71 -13.63 -3.40
CA GLN A 58 -10.05 -13.28 -2.15
C GLN A 58 -8.54 -13.07 -2.31
N LEU A 59 -7.87 -13.89 -3.14
CA LEU A 59 -6.45 -13.72 -3.44
C LEU A 59 -6.20 -12.39 -4.16
N VAL A 60 -7.04 -12.02 -5.13
CA VAL A 60 -6.97 -10.73 -5.84
C VAL A 60 -7.15 -9.58 -4.85
N TYR A 61 -8.17 -9.63 -4.00
CA TYR A 61 -8.39 -8.62 -2.96
C TYR A 61 -7.20 -8.48 -2.02
N MET A 62 -6.67 -9.61 -1.52
CA MET A 62 -5.52 -9.59 -0.62
C MET A 62 -4.25 -9.10 -1.32
N GLY A 63 -4.11 -9.37 -2.63
CA GLY A 63 -3.03 -8.85 -3.46
C GLY A 63 -3.07 -7.32 -3.58
N LEU A 64 -4.26 -6.74 -3.76
CA LEU A 64 -4.46 -5.29 -3.75
C LEU A 64 -4.04 -4.69 -2.41
N VAL A 65 -4.50 -5.28 -1.30
CA VAL A 65 -4.15 -4.84 0.06
C VAL A 65 -2.65 -4.93 0.30
N LEU A 66 -2.03 -6.06 -0.04
CA LEU A 66 -0.60 -6.30 0.08
C LEU A 66 0.21 -5.23 -0.66
N GLN A 67 -0.10 -4.96 -1.93
CA GLN A 67 0.56 -3.92 -2.71
C GLN A 67 0.39 -2.55 -2.04
N GLY A 68 -0.84 -2.21 -1.65
CA GLY A 68 -1.13 -0.91 -1.06
C GLY A 68 -0.40 -0.68 0.26
N VAL A 69 -0.33 -1.68 1.14
CA VAL A 69 0.38 -1.59 2.42
C VAL A 69 1.90 -1.58 2.19
N GLY A 70 2.42 -2.50 1.37
CA GLY A 70 3.86 -2.64 1.16
C GLY A 70 4.50 -1.41 0.51
N VAL A 71 3.90 -0.89 -0.57
CA VAL A 71 4.44 0.31 -1.23
C VAL A 71 4.28 1.54 -0.33
N ARG A 72 3.19 1.65 0.44
CA ARG A 72 3.01 2.73 1.41
C ARG A 72 4.11 2.79 2.45
N GLN A 73 4.54 1.66 3.00
CA GLN A 73 5.68 1.63 3.92
C GLN A 73 6.95 2.23 3.30
N GLY A 74 7.20 1.98 2.01
CA GLY A 74 8.29 2.62 1.27
C GLY A 74 8.10 4.13 1.10
N LEU A 75 6.88 4.58 0.74
CA LEU A 75 6.56 6.01 0.63
C LEU A 75 6.79 6.76 1.95
N GLU A 76 6.30 6.19 3.06
CA GLU A 76 6.44 6.75 4.40
C GLU A 76 7.90 6.77 4.84
N ALA A 77 8.66 5.69 4.56
CA ALA A 77 10.10 5.64 4.83
C ALA A 77 10.87 6.72 4.05
N HIS A 78 10.58 6.93 2.76
CA HIS A 78 11.23 7.97 1.98
C HIS A 78 10.96 9.37 2.55
N ARG A 79 9.71 9.67 2.93
CA ARG A 79 9.37 10.97 3.55
C ARG A 79 10.03 11.15 4.92
N ARG A 80 10.03 10.10 5.75
CA ARG A 80 10.60 10.12 7.11
C ARG A 80 12.11 10.39 7.10
N ASN A 81 12.81 10.00 6.05
CA ASN A 81 14.26 10.16 5.93
C ASN A 81 14.69 11.49 5.27
N ARG A 82 13.81 12.49 5.17
CA ARG A 82 14.22 13.87 4.84
C ARG A 82 15.17 14.40 5.93
N PRO A 83 16.28 15.10 5.58
CA PRO A 83 16.68 15.61 4.26
C PRO A 83 17.57 14.68 3.43
N TYR A 84 17.87 13.46 3.90
CA TYR A 84 18.67 12.51 3.13
C TYR A 84 17.92 12.01 1.89
N CYS A 85 16.65 11.64 2.06
CA CYS A 85 15.75 11.31 0.97
C CYS A 85 14.83 12.51 0.68
N MET A 86 14.91 13.05 -0.54
CA MET A 86 14.19 14.27 -0.94
C MET A 86 13.06 14.02 -1.95
N GLY A 87 12.75 12.77 -2.27
CA GLY A 87 11.71 12.46 -3.24
C GLY A 87 11.42 10.98 -3.34
N THR A 88 10.21 10.67 -3.80
CA THR A 88 9.77 9.29 -4.01
C THR A 88 8.81 9.23 -5.20
N LEU A 89 9.18 8.43 -6.20
CA LEU A 89 8.36 8.15 -7.37
C LEU A 89 8.21 6.64 -7.46
N TYR A 90 7.01 6.15 -7.15
CA TYR A 90 6.71 4.72 -7.24
C TYR A 90 6.40 4.35 -8.70
N TRP A 91 6.83 3.16 -9.07
CA TRP A 91 6.53 2.51 -10.33
C TRP A 91 5.30 1.63 -10.11
N GLN A 92 4.15 1.82 -10.75
CA GLN A 92 3.81 2.87 -11.75
C GLN A 92 2.42 3.46 -11.47
N LEU A 93 2.06 4.56 -12.13
CA LEU A 93 0.77 5.22 -11.92
C LEU A 93 -0.40 4.42 -12.50
N ASN A 94 -0.36 4.14 -13.80
CA ASN A 94 -1.48 3.64 -14.62
C ASN A 94 -1.11 2.42 -15.48
N ASP A 95 -2.09 1.83 -16.16
CA ASP A 95 -1.90 0.78 -17.16
C ASP A 95 -2.27 1.24 -18.58
N SER A 96 -1.71 0.56 -19.59
CA SER A 96 -2.01 0.78 -21.02
C SER A 96 -3.01 -0.21 -21.61
N TRP A 97 -3.34 -1.28 -20.88
CA TRP A 97 -4.30 -2.34 -21.23
C TRP A 97 -4.65 -3.16 -19.97
N PRO A 98 -5.71 -3.99 -19.94
CA PRO A 98 -6.03 -4.82 -18.77
C PRO A 98 -4.90 -5.83 -18.50
N VAL A 99 -4.17 -5.68 -17.39
CA VAL A 99 -2.92 -6.42 -17.15
C VAL A 99 -2.62 -6.54 -15.65
N VAL A 100 -1.85 -7.55 -15.26
CA VAL A 100 -1.23 -7.63 -13.94
C VAL A 100 0.05 -6.79 -13.93
N SER A 101 0.11 -5.75 -13.10
CA SER A 101 1.20 -4.76 -13.13
C SER A 101 1.44 -4.09 -11.78
N TRP A 102 2.37 -3.14 -11.77
CA TRP A 102 2.70 -2.29 -10.63
C TRP A 102 1.79 -1.06 -10.50
N SER A 103 0.75 -0.95 -11.34
CA SER A 103 -0.08 0.25 -11.37
C SER A 103 -0.78 0.48 -10.04
N SER A 104 -1.04 1.75 -9.72
CA SER A 104 -1.97 2.13 -8.64
C SER A 104 -3.40 2.32 -9.17
N ILE A 105 -3.54 2.61 -10.46
CA ILE A 105 -4.80 2.76 -11.18
C ILE A 105 -4.78 1.76 -12.34
N ASP A 106 -5.79 0.89 -12.43
CA ASP A 106 -5.87 -0.04 -13.55
C ASP A 106 -6.28 0.65 -14.86
N TYR A 107 -6.30 -0.12 -15.96
CA TYR A 107 -6.59 0.40 -17.30
C TYR A 107 -7.94 1.12 -17.42
N TYR A 108 -8.95 0.67 -16.68
CA TYR A 108 -10.29 1.25 -16.72
C TYR A 108 -10.46 2.42 -15.74
N GLY A 109 -9.38 2.89 -15.12
CA GLY A 109 -9.39 4.02 -14.21
C GLY A 109 -9.76 3.66 -12.77
N ASN A 110 -9.82 2.37 -12.42
CA ASN A 110 -10.16 1.97 -11.07
C ASN A 110 -8.96 2.14 -10.14
N TRP A 111 -9.18 2.82 -9.03
CA TRP A 111 -8.16 2.95 -7.99
C TRP A 111 -7.95 1.61 -7.29
N LYS A 112 -6.75 1.04 -7.41
CA LYS A 112 -6.30 -0.06 -6.55
C LYS A 112 -6.09 0.48 -5.13
N ALA A 113 -5.97 -0.42 -4.16
CA ALA A 113 -5.68 -0.04 -2.77
C ALA A 113 -4.44 0.85 -2.66
N LEU A 114 -3.43 0.63 -3.52
CA LEU A 114 -2.25 1.48 -3.62
C LEU A 114 -2.58 2.96 -3.85
N HIS A 115 -3.53 3.32 -4.70
CA HIS A 115 -3.80 4.73 -4.98
C HIS A 115 -4.37 5.46 -3.74
N TYR A 116 -5.26 4.80 -3.00
CA TYR A 116 -5.76 5.31 -1.72
C TYR A 116 -4.64 5.41 -0.67
N GLN A 117 -3.72 4.45 -0.65
CA GLN A 117 -2.60 4.43 0.28
C GLN A 117 -1.55 5.50 -0.06
N ALA A 118 -1.27 5.73 -1.34
CA ALA A 118 -0.43 6.84 -1.79
C ALA A 118 -1.04 8.19 -1.42
N LYS A 119 -2.36 8.38 -1.61
CA LYS A 119 -3.07 9.59 -1.15
C LYS A 119 -2.88 9.85 0.35
N ARG A 120 -2.91 8.81 1.19
CA ARG A 120 -2.67 8.93 2.64
C ARG A 120 -1.21 9.22 2.94
N ALA A 121 -0.28 8.50 2.30
CA ALA A 121 1.16 8.65 2.50
C ALA A 121 1.70 10.02 2.01
N PHE A 122 1.02 10.64 1.05
CA PHE A 122 1.34 11.98 0.51
C PHE A 122 0.48 13.10 1.11
N ALA A 123 -0.24 12.84 2.20
CA ALA A 123 -0.91 13.92 2.92
C ALA A 123 0.12 14.98 3.37
N PRO A 124 -0.15 16.29 3.23
CA PRO A 124 0.82 17.34 3.56
C PRO A 124 1.37 17.21 4.98
N VAL A 125 0.52 16.84 5.95
CA VAL A 125 0.92 16.46 7.30
C VAL A 125 0.60 14.99 7.51
N LEU A 126 1.57 14.21 7.97
CA LEU A 126 1.44 12.77 8.20
C LEU A 126 2.02 12.39 9.56
N VAL A 127 1.24 11.64 10.35
CA VAL A 127 1.74 10.92 11.52
C VAL A 127 2.06 9.50 11.07
N ASP A 128 3.31 9.10 11.22
CA ASP A 128 3.82 7.78 10.87
C ASP A 128 4.31 7.05 12.12
N ALA A 129 3.88 5.81 12.28
CA ALA A 129 4.18 4.98 13.42
C ALA A 129 4.92 3.73 12.93
N VAL A 130 6.21 3.63 13.24
CA VAL A 130 7.10 2.58 12.76
C VAL A 130 7.72 1.83 13.94
N LYS A 131 7.67 0.49 13.89
CA LYS A 131 8.38 -0.35 14.85
C LYS A 131 9.83 -0.49 14.41
N GLU A 132 10.76 -0.10 15.27
CA GLU A 132 12.22 -0.19 15.05
C GLU A 132 12.83 -0.95 16.23
N GLY A 133 13.24 -2.20 15.99
CA GLY A 133 13.62 -3.10 17.10
C GLY A 133 12.41 -3.41 17.98
N GLU A 134 12.53 -3.19 19.29
CA GLU A 134 11.42 -3.35 20.24
C GLU A 134 10.62 -2.06 20.48
N ASP A 135 11.08 -0.94 19.92
CA ASP A 135 10.47 0.37 20.15
C ASP A 135 9.47 0.73 19.05
N LEU A 136 8.41 1.45 19.44
CA LEU A 136 7.50 2.11 18.50
C LEU A 136 7.85 3.59 18.41
N ASN A 137 8.41 3.99 17.29
CA ASN A 137 8.76 5.37 17.02
C ASN A 137 7.63 6.07 16.26
N ILE A 138 7.29 7.29 16.69
CA ILE A 138 6.24 8.10 16.08
C ILE A 138 6.88 9.34 15.48
N TYR A 139 6.69 9.53 14.18
CA TYR A 139 7.18 10.66 13.42
C TYR A 139 6.01 11.52 12.97
N VAL A 140 6.17 12.84 13.02
CA VAL A 140 5.22 13.80 12.46
C VAL A 140 5.95 14.56 11.37
N MET A 141 5.52 14.37 10.12
CA MET A 141 6.13 14.96 8.93
C MET A 141 5.20 16.02 8.35
N SER A 142 5.78 17.10 7.84
CA SER A 142 5.06 18.21 7.21
C SER A 142 5.78 18.65 5.93
N ASP A 143 4.98 18.80 4.87
CA ASP A 143 5.38 19.41 3.61
C ASP A 143 4.78 20.83 3.46
N LYS A 144 4.25 21.40 4.56
CA LYS A 144 3.77 22.79 4.57
C LYS A 144 4.94 23.76 4.47
N LEU A 145 4.65 24.98 3.99
CA LEU A 145 5.62 26.08 3.98
C LEU A 145 5.75 26.76 5.34
N GLU A 146 4.70 26.69 6.16
CA GLU A 146 4.62 27.31 7.48
C GLU A 146 4.45 26.24 8.55
N ALA A 147 5.14 26.42 9.68
CA ALA A 147 5.07 25.53 10.83
C ALA A 147 3.75 25.70 11.61
N ASP A 148 3.19 24.58 12.07
CA ASP A 148 2.05 24.55 12.99
C ASP A 148 2.56 24.61 14.45
N LYS A 149 2.48 25.78 15.08
CA LYS A 149 3.12 26.05 16.39
C LYS A 149 2.45 25.44 17.61
N GLU A 150 1.15 25.15 17.53
CA GLU A 150 0.36 24.66 18.68
C GLU A 150 -0.41 23.39 18.32
N VAL A 151 0.31 22.27 18.21
CA VAL A 151 -0.30 20.97 17.93
C VAL A 151 -0.32 20.08 19.17
N THR A 152 -1.25 19.13 19.18
CA THR A 152 -1.30 18.05 20.17
C THR A 152 -1.41 16.70 19.47
N LEU A 153 -0.40 15.85 19.66
CA LEU A 153 -0.43 14.45 19.24
C LEU A 153 -1.16 13.62 20.30
N LEU A 154 -2.23 12.95 19.88
CA LEU A 154 -3.03 12.07 20.72
C LEU A 154 -2.75 10.61 20.36
N LEU A 155 -2.25 9.84 21.32
CA LEU A 155 -1.95 8.42 21.16
C LEU A 155 -2.91 7.58 22.01
N ARG A 156 -3.42 6.50 21.43
CA ARG A 156 -4.27 5.52 22.12
C ARG A 156 -3.86 4.11 21.71
N VAL A 157 -3.65 3.24 22.69
CA VAL A 157 -3.55 1.80 22.49
C VAL A 157 -4.92 1.20 22.78
N MET A 158 -5.47 0.44 21.84
CA MET A 158 -6.83 -0.12 21.92
C MET A 158 -6.82 -1.59 21.59
N ASP A 159 -7.70 -2.37 22.23
CA ASP A 159 -8.00 -3.73 21.78
C ASP A 159 -9.00 -3.71 20.62
N PHE A 160 -9.23 -4.88 20.01
CA PHE A 160 -10.17 -5.02 18.88
C PHE A 160 -11.65 -4.88 19.27
N ASN A 161 -11.97 -4.86 20.57
CA ASN A 161 -13.32 -4.56 21.07
C ASN A 161 -13.53 -3.05 21.29
N GLY A 162 -12.52 -2.23 21.01
CA GLY A 162 -12.56 -0.78 21.19
C GLY A 162 -12.25 -0.30 22.60
N LYS A 163 -11.80 -1.17 23.51
CA LYS A 163 -11.38 -0.76 24.85
C LYS A 163 -10.04 -0.04 24.77
N VAL A 164 -9.97 1.18 25.32
CA VAL A 164 -8.71 1.91 25.45
C VAL A 164 -7.90 1.33 26.59
N LEU A 165 -6.70 0.81 26.28
CA LEU A 165 -5.75 0.25 27.24
C LEU A 165 -4.84 1.34 27.82
N THR A 166 -4.35 2.23 26.96
CA THR A 166 -3.44 3.33 27.34
C THR A 166 -3.71 4.57 26.48
N LYS A 167 -3.52 5.77 27.05
CA LYS A 167 -3.61 7.05 26.34
C LYS A 167 -2.43 7.96 26.68
N LYS A 168 -1.96 8.74 25.71
CA LYS A 168 -0.92 9.77 25.89
C LYS A 168 -1.25 11.00 25.05
N SER A 169 -0.91 12.18 25.56
CA SER A 169 -1.07 13.46 24.87
C SER A 169 0.28 14.17 24.90
N ILE A 170 0.74 14.64 23.75
CA ILE A 170 2.04 15.31 23.60
C ILE A 170 1.79 16.64 22.88
N LYS A 171 2.11 17.75 23.54
CA LYS A 171 2.07 19.08 22.93
C LYS A 171 3.39 19.34 22.20
N GLY A 172 3.33 20.05 21.09
CA GLY A 172 4.52 20.45 20.35
C GLY A 172 4.21 21.33 19.15
N GLU A 173 5.19 21.44 18.27
CA GLU A 173 5.14 22.13 17.00
C GLU A 173 5.41 21.12 15.88
N VAL A 174 4.77 21.29 14.73
CA VAL A 174 5.15 20.57 13.50
C VAL A 174 5.88 21.56 12.60
N PRO A 175 7.18 21.35 12.33
CA PRO A 175 7.98 22.26 11.52
C PRO A 175 7.54 22.30 10.05
#